data_AF-A0A9W8W5G6-F1
#
_entry.id   AF-A0A9W8W5G6-F1
#
_cell.length_a   1.000
_cell.length_b   1.000
_cell.length_c   1.000
_cell.angle_alpha   90.00
_cell.angle_beta   90.00
_cell.angle_gamma   90.00
#
_symmetry.space_group_name_H-M   'P 1'
#
loop_
_entity.id
_entity.type
_entity.pdbx_description
1 polymer ?
#
loop_
_entity_poly.entity_id
_entity_poly.type
_entity_poly.pdbx_seq_one_letter_code
_entity_poly.pdbx_strand_id
1 'polypeptide(L)'
;MNFSIQNWTEYFEKVIQNLTPGGYVELQEMDDFCASDDGTISDDHAQSRWCTLLGEAAIKLGRSYQPTDQLATIMKQVGLTDIVETQFKWPIKRWPKEKKYKELEAWNNQNAS
;
A
#
# COMPACT_ATOMS: atom_id res chain seq x y z
N MET A 1 -2.18 -4.91 0.95
CA MET A 1 -3.11 -5.48 1.95
C MET A 1 -2.55 -5.34 3.35
N ASN A 2 -2.62 -4.12 3.88
CA ASN A 2 -2.14 -3.72 5.20
C ASN A 2 -3.14 -3.99 6.34
N PHE A 3 -4.03 -4.97 6.16
CA PHE A 3 -5.12 -5.31 7.10
C PHE A 3 -4.66 -5.99 8.41
N SER A 4 -3.37 -6.30 8.53
CA SER A 4 -2.80 -6.97 9.70
C SER A 4 -2.47 -6.02 10.85
N ILE A 5 -2.30 -4.72 10.57
CA ILE A 5 -1.93 -3.70 11.56
C ILE A 5 -3.13 -2.78 11.79
N GLN A 6 -3.64 -2.79 13.02
CA GLN A 6 -4.82 -2.00 13.40
C GLN A 6 -4.50 -0.55 13.73
N ASN A 7 -3.30 -0.30 14.28
CA ASN A 7 -2.84 1.02 14.67
C ASN A 7 -1.39 1.21 14.22
N TRP A 8 -1.23 1.95 13.13
CA TRP A 8 0.08 2.21 12.52
C TRP A 8 0.96 3.12 13.38
N THR A 9 0.39 4.08 14.10
CA THR A 9 1.13 4.93 15.04
C THR A 9 1.74 4.09 16.15
N GLU A 10 0.94 3.27 16.83
CA GLU A 10 1.43 2.38 17.89
C GLU A 10 2.46 1.37 17.36
N TYR A 11 2.26 0.87 16.13
CA TYR A 11 3.21 -0.02 15.47
C TYR A 11 4.57 0.65 15.30
N PHE A 12 4.63 1.86 14.73
CA PHE A 12 5.90 2.55 14.55
C PHE A 12 6.53 3.04 15.86
N GLU A 13 5.73 3.40 16.87
CA GLU A 13 6.27 3.68 18.22
C GLU A 13 7.02 2.46 18.78
N LYS A 14 6.44 1.27 18.63
CA LYS A 14 7.10 0.01 19.01
C LYS A 14 8.35 -0.26 18.18
N VAL A 15 8.32 0.02 16.88
CA VAL A 15 9.51 -0.11 16.02
C VAL A 15 10.64 0.77 16.55
N ILE A 16 10.38 2.06 16.81
CA ILE A 16 11.39 3.01 17.31
C ILE A 16 11.96 2.54 18.65
N GLN A 17 11.11 2.10 19.59
CA GLN A 17 11.54 1.62 20.90
C GLN A 17 12.49 0.41 20.83
N ASN A 18 12.39 -0.39 19.76
CA ASN A 18 13.18 -1.60 19.57
C ASN A 18 14.33 -1.41 18.58
N LEU A 19 14.48 -0.21 17.99
CA LEU A 19 15.53 0.10 17.05
C LEU A 19 16.82 0.46 17.80
N THR A 20 17.94 -0.11 17.37
CA THR A 20 19.25 0.29 17.90
C THR A 20 19.58 1.74 17.49
N PRO A 21 20.37 2.49 18.28
CA PRO A 21 20.82 3.82 17.87
C PRO A 21 21.48 3.80 16.49
N GLY A 22 20.97 4.63 15.56
CA GLY A 22 21.43 4.68 14.16
C GLY A 22 20.90 3.55 13.26
N GLY A 23 19.96 2.73 13.74
CA GLY A 23 19.30 1.71 12.93
C GLY A 23 18.33 2.30 11.91
N TYR A 24 17.91 1.47 10.96
CA TYR A 24 16.96 1.83 9.90
C TYR A 24 15.76 0.88 9.93
N VAL A 25 14.59 1.39 9.54
CA VAL A 25 13.40 0.60 9.24
C VAL A 25 13.09 0.74 7.75
N GLU A 26 12.78 -0.37 7.11
CA GLU A 26 12.25 -0.39 5.75
C GLU A 26 10.80 -0.90 5.80
N LEU A 27 9.92 -0.25 5.05
CA LEU A 27 8.53 -0.64 4.92
C LEU A 27 8.18 -0.76 3.44
N GLN A 28 7.66 -1.92 3.06
CA GLN A 28 7.11 -2.16 1.74
C GLN A 28 5.62 -2.47 1.88
N GLU A 29 4.78 -1.53 1.45
CA GLU A 29 3.32 -1.67 1.46
C GLU A 29 2.76 -1.47 0.06
N MET A 30 1.61 -2.10 -0.19
CA MET A 30 0.89 -2.01 -1.46
C MET A 30 -0.52 -1.49 -1.19
N ASP A 31 -0.92 -0.50 -1.99
CA ASP A 31 -2.27 0.04 -1.96
C ASP A 31 -3.29 -0.99 -2.46
N ASP A 32 -4.44 -1.05 -1.79
CA ASP A 32 -5.51 -1.99 -2.12
C ASP A 32 -6.47 -1.42 -3.18
N PHE A 33 -6.40 -0.11 -3.46
CA PHE A 33 -7.19 0.55 -4.50
C PHE A 33 -6.46 0.50 -5.85
N CYS A 34 -7.04 -0.24 -6.79
CA CYS A 34 -6.54 -0.27 -8.16
C CYS A 34 -6.84 1.06 -8.87
N ALA A 35 -5.82 1.64 -9.51
CA ALA A 35 -5.95 2.83 -10.35
C ALA A 35 -5.63 2.52 -11.81
N SER A 36 -6.07 3.40 -12.71
CA SER A 36 -5.74 3.37 -14.14
C SER A 36 -5.17 4.70 -14.59
N ASP A 37 -4.10 4.67 -15.38
CA ASP A 37 -3.49 5.88 -15.96
C ASP A 37 -4.35 6.53 -17.05
N ASP A 38 -5.28 5.79 -17.65
CA ASP A 38 -6.13 6.22 -18.77
C ASP A 38 -7.60 6.48 -18.37
N GLY A 39 -7.92 6.40 -17.08
CA GLY A 39 -9.26 6.63 -16.53
C GLY A 39 -10.26 5.50 -16.81
N THR A 40 -9.81 4.33 -17.27
CA THR A 40 -10.70 3.16 -17.48
C THR A 40 -11.29 2.61 -16.19
N ILE A 41 -10.60 2.75 -15.07
CA ILE A 41 -11.12 2.43 -13.74
C ILE A 41 -11.72 3.70 -13.15
N SER A 42 -13.02 3.88 -13.37
CA SER A 42 -13.83 4.91 -12.72
C SER A 42 -14.36 4.45 -11.35
N ASP A 43 -14.96 5.35 -10.58
CA ASP A 43 -15.56 5.03 -9.28
C ASP A 43 -16.70 3.99 -9.39
N ASP A 44 -17.44 4.01 -10.50
CA ASP A 44 -18.52 3.06 -10.78
C ASP A 44 -18.03 1.69 -11.27
N HIS A 45 -16.74 1.58 -11.64
CA HIS A 45 -16.16 0.34 -12.14
C HIS A 45 -16.28 -0.76 -11.06
N ALA A 46 -16.55 -2.00 -11.49
CA ALA A 46 -16.82 -3.11 -10.56
C ALA A 46 -15.67 -3.33 -9.56
N GLN A 47 -14.42 -3.14 -10.00
CA GLN A 47 -13.23 -3.21 -9.13
C GLN A 47 -13.24 -2.13 -8.05
N SER A 48 -13.52 -0.87 -8.41
CA SER A 48 -13.58 0.25 -7.47
C SER A 48 -14.68 0.03 -6.44
N ARG A 49 -15.88 -0.35 -6.90
CA ARG A 49 -17.00 -0.70 -6.02
C ARG A 49 -16.66 -1.84 -5.06
N TRP A 50 -15.97 -2.87 -5.54
CA TRP A 50 -15.53 -3.99 -4.70
C TRP A 50 -14.53 -3.53 -3.62
N CYS A 51 -13.51 -2.73 -3.97
CA CYS A 51 -12.56 -2.16 -3.02
C CYS A 51 -13.26 -1.27 -1.98
N THR A 52 -14.20 -0.42 -2.40
CA THR A 52 -14.99 0.44 -1.49
C THR A 52 -15.81 -0.39 -0.50
N LEU A 53 -16.52 -1.42 -0.98
CA LEU A 53 -17.30 -2.31 -0.11
C LEU A 53 -16.43 -3.09 0.88
N LEU A 54 -15.23 -3.52 0.45
CA LEU A 54 -14.25 -4.12 1.34
C LEU A 54 -13.77 -3.13 2.41
N GLY A 55 -13.48 -1.88 2.04
CA GLY A 55 -13.12 -0.82 2.98
C GLY A 55 -14.21 -0.55 4.01
N GLU A 56 -15.48 -0.46 3.58
CA GLU A 56 -16.63 -0.31 4.47
C GLU A 56 -16.79 -1.48 5.44
N ALA A 57 -16.62 -2.72 4.94
CA ALA A 57 -16.66 -3.90 5.79
C ALA A 57 -15.49 -3.93 6.79
N ALA A 58 -14.29 -3.54 6.36
CA ALA A 58 -13.11 -3.48 7.19
C ALA A 58 -13.27 -2.47 8.34
N ILE A 59 -13.87 -1.30 8.07
CA ILE A 59 -14.24 -0.31 9.10
C ILE A 59 -15.21 -0.91 10.13
N LYS A 60 -16.26 -1.61 9.68
CA LYS A 60 -17.23 -2.27 10.58
C LYS A 60 -16.61 -3.36 11.45
N LEU A 61 -15.53 -3.98 10.98
CA LEU A 61 -14.75 -4.98 11.71
C LEU A 61 -13.65 -4.37 12.59
N GLY A 62 -13.53 -3.04 12.64
CA GLY A 62 -12.49 -2.33 13.40
C GLY A 62 -11.08 -2.51 12.83
N ARG A 63 -10.96 -2.76 11.51
CA ARG A 63 -9.70 -3.01 10.80
C ARG A 63 -9.59 -2.13 9.56
N SER A 64 -9.75 -0.82 9.72
CA SER A 64 -9.72 0.14 8.62
C SER A 64 -8.43 0.06 7.81
N TYR A 65 -8.56 0.26 6.50
CA TYR A 65 -7.42 0.45 5.60
C TYR A 65 -6.64 1.71 6.00
N GLN A 66 -5.31 1.62 5.97
CA GLN A 66 -4.44 2.78 6.12
C GLN A 66 -3.94 3.20 4.73
N PRO A 67 -4.25 4.41 4.25
CA PRO A 67 -3.67 4.92 3.00
C PRO A 67 -2.14 4.87 3.04
N THR A 68 -1.55 4.27 2.00
CA THR A 68 -0.10 4.04 1.93
C THR A 68 0.70 5.33 1.89
N ASP A 69 0.17 6.36 1.23
CA ASP A 69 0.71 7.73 1.16
C ASP A 69 0.75 8.46 2.52
N GLN A 70 0.01 7.98 3.51
CA GLN A 70 0.04 8.53 4.87
C GLN A 70 1.09 7.87 5.77
N LEU A 71 1.63 6.70 5.40
CA LEU A 71 2.55 5.94 6.26
C LEU A 71 3.84 6.73 6.54
N ALA A 72 4.40 7.41 5.54
CA ALA A 72 5.56 8.28 5.70
C ALA A 72 5.27 9.45 6.67
N THR A 73 4.05 9.99 6.65
CA THR A 73 3.62 11.03 7.59
C THR A 73 3.54 10.49 9.01
N ILE A 74 2.98 9.29 9.22
CA ILE A 74 2.89 8.66 10.53
C ILE A 74 4.30 8.36 11.08
N MET A 75 5.19 7.81 10.25
CA MET A 75 6.61 7.60 10.61
C MET A 75 7.27 8.89 11.12
N LYS A 76 7.03 10.01 10.43
CA LYS A 76 7.55 11.31 10.84
C LYS A 76 6.99 11.77 12.19
N GLN A 77 5.68 11.56 12.41
CA GLN A 77 5.00 11.97 13.64
C GLN A 77 5.51 11.20 14.86
N VAL A 78 5.84 9.93 14.72
CA VAL A 78 6.39 9.11 15.82
C VAL A 78 7.88 9.37 16.10
N GLY A 79 8.56 10.13 15.24
CA GLY A 79 9.94 10.58 15.46
C GLY A 79 11.01 9.90 14.60
N LEU A 80 10.64 9.14 13.56
CA LEU A 80 11.61 8.71 12.55
C LEU A 80 12.11 9.92 11.74
N THR A 81 13.39 9.90 11.41
CA THR A 81 14.05 10.94 10.59
C THR A 81 14.53 10.35 9.26
N ASP A 82 14.98 11.22 8.35
CA ASP A 82 15.58 10.82 7.06
C ASP A 82 14.68 9.90 6.22
N ILE A 83 13.36 10.15 6.28
CA ILE A 83 12.35 9.33 5.62
C ILE A 83 12.44 9.54 4.10
N VAL A 84 12.59 8.42 3.39
CA VAL A 84 12.54 8.35 1.92
C VAL A 84 11.34 7.52 1.51
N GLU A 85 10.44 8.12 0.75
CA GLU A 85 9.29 7.43 0.15
C GLU A 85 9.55 7.21 -1.35
N THR A 86 9.33 5.99 -1.83
CA THR A 86 9.40 5.67 -3.26
C THR A 86 8.16 4.91 -3.68
N GLN A 87 7.43 5.46 -4.64
CA GLN A 87 6.21 4.86 -5.17
C GLN A 87 6.50 4.11 -6.47
N PHE A 88 6.00 2.88 -6.57
CA PHE A 88 6.15 2.03 -7.75
C PHE A 88 4.78 1.68 -8.32
N LYS A 89 4.64 1.74 -9.64
CA LYS A 89 3.48 1.16 -10.32
C LYS A 89 3.64 -0.35 -10.37
N TRP A 90 2.66 -1.06 -9.83
CA TRP A 90 2.60 -2.52 -9.86
C TRP A 90 1.48 -2.97 -10.82
N PRO A 91 1.79 -3.27 -12.10
CA PRO A 91 0.75 -3.50 -13.10
C PRO A 91 0.02 -4.83 -12.88
N ILE A 92 -1.28 -4.81 -13.13
CA ILE A 92 -2.16 -5.97 -12.99
C ILE A 92 -2.71 -6.33 -14.37
N LYS A 93 -2.54 -7.60 -14.77
CA LYS A 93 -2.94 -8.16 -16.07
C LYS A 93 -2.17 -7.58 -17.27
N ARG A 94 -2.25 -8.25 -18.43
CA ARG A 94 -1.44 -8.04 -19.65
C ARG A 94 -1.65 -6.72 -20.42
N TRP A 95 -2.19 -5.69 -19.78
CA TRP A 95 -2.51 -4.40 -20.40
C TRP A 95 -1.32 -3.49 -20.71
N PRO A 96 -0.19 -3.49 -19.95
CA PRO A 96 0.88 -2.56 -20.23
C PRO A 96 1.44 -2.74 -21.64
N LYS A 97 1.67 -1.62 -22.35
CA LYS A 97 2.27 -1.65 -23.70
C LYS A 97 3.80 -1.71 -23.63
N GLU A 98 4.38 -1.00 -22.67
CA GLU A 98 5.81 -0.87 -22.50
C GLU A 98 6.44 -2.17 -21.97
N LYS A 99 7.62 -2.50 -22.49
CA LYS A 99 8.34 -3.75 -22.17
C LYS A 99 8.56 -3.94 -20.68
N LYS A 100 9.01 -2.88 -19.98
CA LYS A 100 9.27 -2.91 -18.53
C LYS A 100 8.03 -3.34 -17.73
N TYR A 101 6.89 -2.70 -17.99
CA TYR A 101 5.67 -2.99 -17.24
C TYR A 101 5.02 -4.33 -17.62
N LYS A 102 5.24 -4.83 -18.85
CA LYS A 102 4.85 -6.20 -19.22
C LYS A 102 5.63 -7.25 -18.43
N GLU A 103 6.92 -7.02 -18.21
CA GLU A 103 7.76 -7.93 -17.42
C GLU A 103 7.34 -7.92 -15.94
N LEU A 104 7.14 -6.73 -15.37
CA LEU A 104 6.64 -6.59 -14.00
C LEU A 104 5.26 -7.24 -13.82
N GLU A 105 4.37 -7.13 -14.80
CA GLU A 105 3.09 -7.82 -14.75
C GLU A 105 3.22 -9.33 -14.79
N ALA A 106 4.10 -9.87 -15.64
CA ALA A 106 4.34 -11.31 -15.69
C ALA A 106 4.80 -11.84 -14.32
N TRP A 107 5.65 -11.09 -13.62
CA TRP A 107 6.09 -11.43 -12.27
C TRP A 107 4.96 -11.28 -11.25
N ASN A 108 4.17 -10.21 -11.31
CA ASN A 108 3.01 -10.04 -10.45
C ASN A 108 2.01 -11.20 -10.59
N ASN A 109 1.70 -11.59 -11.83
CA ASN A 109 0.79 -12.68 -12.12
C ASN A 109 1.31 -14.04 -11.61
N GLN A 110 2.62 -14.28 -11.68
CA GLN A 110 3.24 -15.48 -11.12
C GLN A 110 3.22 -15.48 -9.58
N ASN A 111 3.39 -14.32 -8.94
CA ASN A 111 3.37 -14.20 -7.47
C ASN A 111 1.97 -14.37 -6.88
N ALA A 112 0.92 -14.09 -7.68
CA ALA A 112 -0.48 -14.16 -7.26
C ALA A 112 -1.18 -15.48 -7.59
N SER A 113 -0.51 -16.42 -8.27
CA SER A 113 -1.05 -17.72 -8.73
C SER A 113 -0.77 -18.88 -7.79
#